data_AF-A0A1A6H4U8-F1
#
_entry.id   AF-A0A1A6H4U8-F1
#
_cell.length_a   1.000
_cell.length_b   1.000
_cell.length_c   1.000
_cell.angle_alpha   90.00
_cell.angle_beta   90.00
_cell.angle_gamma   90.00
#
_symmetry.space_group_name_H-M   'P 1'
#
loop_
_entity.id
_entity.type
_entity.pdbx_description
1 polymer ?
#
loop_
_entity_poly.entity_id
_entity_poly.type
_entity_poly.pdbx_seq_one_letter_code
_entity_poly.pdbx_strand_id
1 'polypeptide(L)'
;EISPQSNLFCIVLLRNYKAYIQAIGDLNNLFHSRMRNIIHQNDTIYSLSSNGRLANHACQLAHDHTDGVIKLRKDQLQDGGELEKVKRKRRLDFLDILLFARVSVYHR
;
A
#
# COMPACT_ATOMS: atom_id res chain seq x y z
N GLU A 1 17.44 0.55 -23.98
CA GLU A 1 16.25 -0.24 -24.38
C GLU A 1 15.53 -0.71 -23.13
N ILE A 2 14.24 -0.41 -23.01
CA ILE A 2 13.44 -0.76 -21.84
C ILE A 2 12.85 -2.16 -22.08
N SER A 3 13.15 -3.11 -21.19
CA SER A 3 12.78 -4.54 -21.32
C SER A 3 11.26 -4.73 -21.55
N PRO A 4 10.82 -5.71 -22.36
CA PRO A 4 9.39 -6.01 -22.57
C PRO A 4 8.60 -6.23 -21.26
N GLN A 5 9.27 -6.72 -20.20
CA GLN A 5 8.68 -6.95 -18.87
C GLN A 5 8.34 -5.65 -18.14
N SER A 6 9.09 -4.57 -18.36
CA SER A 6 8.81 -3.27 -17.74
C SER A 6 7.57 -2.59 -18.30
N ASN A 7 7.15 -2.90 -19.54
CA ASN A 7 5.93 -2.34 -20.12
C ASN A 7 4.67 -2.99 -19.54
N LEU A 8 4.70 -4.31 -19.33
CA LEU A 8 3.61 -5.04 -18.68
C LEU A 8 3.50 -4.68 -17.18
N PHE A 9 4.64 -4.53 -16.50
CA PHE A 9 4.69 -4.11 -15.10
C PHE A 9 4.13 -2.69 -14.90
N CYS A 10 4.47 -1.74 -15.77
CA CYS A 10 3.90 -0.39 -15.75
C CYS A 10 2.39 -0.38 -16.00
N ILE A 11 1.88 -1.15 -16.97
CA ILE A 11 0.44 -1.22 -17.25
C ILE A 11 -0.33 -1.85 -16.07
N VAL A 12 0.21 -2.91 -15.47
CA VAL A 12 -0.38 -3.55 -14.28
C VAL A 12 -0.35 -2.59 -13.08
N LEU A 13 0.75 -1.88 -12.85
CA LEU A 13 0.82 -0.85 -11.81
C LEU A 13 -0.18 0.28 -12.04
N LEU A 14 -0.36 0.75 -13.28
CA LEU A 14 -1.33 1.79 -13.60
C LEU A 14 -2.78 1.31 -13.43
N ARG A 15 -3.07 0.05 -13.76
CA ARG A 15 -4.39 -0.55 -13.54
C ARG A 15 -4.67 -0.71 -12.04
N ASN A 16 -3.68 -1.19 -11.28
CA ASN A 16 -3.75 -1.30 -9.83
C ASN A 16 -3.85 0.08 -9.16
N TYR A 17 -3.25 1.12 -9.74
CA TYR A 17 -3.35 2.48 -9.23
C TYR A 17 -4.78 3.04 -9.34
N LYS A 18 -5.48 2.83 -10.46
CA LYS A 18 -6.90 3.26 -10.57
C LYS A 18 -7.78 2.52 -9.57
N ALA A 19 -7.59 1.21 -9.41
CA ALA A 19 -8.32 0.42 -8.41
C ALA A 19 -8.00 0.88 -6.98
N TYR A 20 -6.74 1.20 -6.68
CA TYR A 20 -6.31 1.78 -5.42
C TYR A 20 -7.01 3.10 -5.12
N ILE A 21 -7.01 4.06 -6.04
CA ILE A 21 -7.66 5.36 -5.84
C ILE A 21 -9.17 5.20 -5.60
N GLN A 22 -9.83 4.31 -6.35
CA GLN A 22 -11.24 4.02 -6.11
C GLN A 22 -11.45 3.40 -4.72
N ALA A 23 -10.63 2.43 -4.33
CA ALA A 23 -10.72 1.78 -3.02
C ALA A 23 -10.54 2.77 -1.87
N ILE A 24 -9.62 3.73 -1.97
CA ILE A 24 -9.46 4.80 -0.99
C ILE A 24 -10.71 5.69 -0.92
N GLY A 25 -11.30 6.04 -2.08
CA GLY A 25 -12.56 6.78 -2.13
C GLY A 25 -13.71 6.05 -1.45
N ASP A 26 -13.85 4.75 -1.73
CA ASP A 26 -14.86 3.89 -1.13
C ASP A 26 -14.67 3.77 0.39
N LEU A 27 -13.43 3.55 0.85
CA LEU A 27 -13.08 3.52 2.27
C LEU A 27 -13.44 4.82 2.97
N ASN A 28 -13.15 5.98 2.37
CA ASN A 28 -13.48 7.27 2.97
C ASN A 28 -15.00 7.46 3.10
N ASN A 29 -15.76 7.12 2.06
CA ASN A 29 -17.23 7.18 2.09
C ASN A 29 -17.83 6.24 3.14
N LEU A 30 -17.33 5.00 3.20
CA LEU A 30 -17.77 4.00 4.17
C LEU A 30 -17.40 4.40 5.61
N PHE A 31 -16.22 4.96 5.82
CA PHE A 31 -15.81 5.51 7.11
C PHE A 31 -16.74 6.64 7.55
N HIS A 32 -17.05 7.61 6.68
CA HIS A 32 -18.00 8.67 6.99
C HIS A 32 -19.41 8.13 7.30
N SER A 33 -19.87 7.11 6.57
CA SER A 33 -21.15 6.43 6.84
C SER A 33 -21.13 5.74 8.20
N ARG A 34 -20.05 5.02 8.53
CA ARG A 34 -19.85 4.35 9.81
C ARG A 34 -19.86 5.34 10.97
N MET A 35 -19.13 6.45 10.85
CA MET A 35 -19.02 7.48 11.89
C MET A 35 -20.38 8.06 12.29
N ARG A 36 -21.34 8.14 11.35
CA ARG A 36 -22.68 8.69 11.61
C ARG A 36 -23.70 7.65 12.09
N ASN A 37 -23.34 6.38 12.12
CA ASN A 37 -24.26 5.29 12.46
C ASN A 37 -23.81 4.59 13.75
N ILE A 38 -24.58 4.77 14.83
CA ILE A 38 -24.28 4.24 16.17
C ILE A 38 -24.23 2.70 16.16
N ILE A 39 -25.11 2.04 15.40
CA ILE A 39 -25.14 0.57 15.30
C ILE A 39 -23.84 0.05 14.67
N HIS A 40 -23.32 0.77 13.66
CA HIS A 40 -22.08 0.43 12.98
C HIS A 40 -20.81 0.79 13.78
N GLN A 41 -20.92 1.38 14.98
CA GLN A 41 -19.75 1.59 15.82
C GLN A 41 -19.20 0.28 16.38
N ASN A 42 -20.06 -0.71 16.65
CA ASN A 42 -19.62 -2.04 17.03
C ASN A 42 -18.94 -2.76 15.85
N ASP A 43 -17.68 -3.17 16.03
CA ASP A 43 -16.89 -3.83 14.97
C ASP A 43 -17.50 -5.15 14.49
N THR A 44 -18.01 -5.98 15.41
CA THR A 44 -18.63 -7.26 15.06
C THR A 44 -19.86 -7.04 14.19
N ILE A 45 -20.76 -6.14 14.58
CA ILE A 45 -21.96 -5.80 13.80
C ILE A 45 -21.55 -5.20 12.45
N TYR A 46 -20.58 -4.28 12.44
CA TYR A 46 -20.13 -3.64 11.21
C TYR A 46 -19.54 -4.65 10.22
N SER A 47 -18.66 -5.55 10.68
CA SER A 47 -18.04 -6.58 9.82
C SER A 47 -19.04 -7.51 9.14
N LEU A 48 -20.17 -7.79 9.82
CA LEU A 48 -21.27 -8.60 9.27
C LEU A 48 -22.21 -7.80 8.34
N SER A 49 -22.16 -6.46 8.39
CA SER A 49 -22.95 -5.59 7.51
C SER A 49 -22.43 -5.60 6.06
N SER A 50 -23.28 -5.20 5.12
CA SER A 50 -22.86 -5.01 3.72
C SER A 50 -21.74 -3.97 3.60
N ASN A 51 -21.84 -2.86 4.36
CA ASN A 51 -20.84 -1.80 4.36
C ASN A 51 -19.49 -2.29 4.90
N GLY A 52 -19.49 -3.13 5.94
CA GLY A 52 -18.27 -3.73 6.46
C GLY A 52 -17.62 -4.69 5.48
N ARG A 53 -18.39 -5.54 4.79
CA ARG A 53 -17.85 -6.41 3.73
C ARG A 53 -17.23 -5.61 2.59
N LEU A 54 -17.89 -4.54 2.15
CA LEU A 54 -17.34 -3.63 1.13
C LEU A 54 -16.07 -2.93 1.62
N ALA A 55 -16.05 -2.47 2.87
CA ALA A 55 -14.86 -1.84 3.47
C ALA A 55 -13.69 -2.83 3.53
N ASN A 56 -13.93 -4.08 3.90
CA ASN A 56 -12.89 -5.12 3.92
C ASN A 56 -12.33 -5.38 2.52
N HIS A 57 -13.19 -5.45 1.50
CA HIS A 57 -12.74 -5.62 0.12
C HIS A 57 -11.91 -4.42 -0.38
N ALA A 58 -12.38 -3.19 -0.13
CA ALA A 58 -11.63 -1.98 -0.48
C ALA A 58 -10.30 -1.89 0.28
N CYS A 59 -10.26 -2.31 1.54
CA CYS A 59 -9.04 -2.42 2.33
C CYS A 59 -8.04 -3.41 1.70
N GLN A 60 -8.53 -4.57 1.24
CA GLN A 60 -7.68 -5.55 0.55
C GLN A 60 -7.08 -4.97 -0.74
N LEU A 61 -7.89 -4.30 -1.57
CA LEU A 61 -7.38 -3.64 -2.78
C LEU A 61 -6.34 -2.57 -2.46
N ALA A 62 -6.53 -1.82 -1.38
CA ALA A 62 -5.57 -0.83 -0.92
C ALA A 62 -4.24 -1.49 -0.50
N HIS A 63 -4.32 -2.59 0.27
CA HIS A 63 -3.16 -3.35 0.71
C HIS A 63 -2.40 -3.98 -0.46
N ASP A 64 -3.10 -4.61 -1.41
CA ASP A 64 -2.47 -5.23 -2.59
C ASP A 64 -1.61 -4.21 -3.37
N HIS A 65 -2.10 -2.97 -3.50
CA HIS A 65 -1.33 -1.90 -4.13
C HIS A 65 -0.10 -1.51 -3.30
N THR A 66 -0.27 -1.24 -2.00
CA THR A 66 0.84 -0.81 -1.14
C THR A 66 1.89 -1.89 -0.95
N ASP A 67 1.49 -3.16 -0.89
CA ASP A 67 2.39 -4.31 -0.81
C ASP A 67 3.21 -4.44 -2.10
N GLY A 68 2.58 -4.19 -3.26
CA GLY A 68 3.27 -4.11 -4.55
C GLY A 68 4.34 -3.02 -4.57
N VAL A 69 4.03 -1.81 -4.08
CA VAL A 69 4.98 -0.68 -3.97
C VAL A 69 6.14 -1.03 -3.04
N ILE A 70 5.85 -1.61 -1.87
CA ILE A 70 6.86 -2.03 -0.90
C ILE A 70 7.78 -3.10 -1.49
N LYS A 71 7.21 -4.12 -2.15
CA LYS A 71 7.97 -5.20 -2.79
C LYS A 71 8.88 -4.65 -3.87
N LEU A 72 8.34 -3.84 -4.79
CA LEU A 72 9.12 -3.20 -5.84
C LEU A 72 10.29 -2.40 -5.26
N ARG A 73 10.04 -1.63 -4.19
CA ARG A 73 11.10 -0.82 -3.57
C ARG A 73 12.17 -1.69 -2.92
N LYS A 74 11.79 -2.78 -2.26
CA LYS A 74 12.75 -3.75 -1.72
C LYS A 74 13.59 -4.39 -2.81
N ASP A 75 12.98 -4.76 -3.93
CA ASP A 75 13.69 -5.35 -5.07
C ASP A 75 14.69 -4.36 -5.68
N GLN A 76 14.32 -3.08 -5.80
CA GLN A 76 15.25 -2.01 -6.21
C GLN A 76 16.42 -1.84 -5.24
N LEU A 77 16.19 -1.96 -3.93
CA LEU A 77 17.24 -1.83 -2.92
C LEU A 77 18.14 -3.07 -2.80
N GLN A 78 17.81 -4.20 -3.44
CA GLN A 78 18.72 -5.34 -3.55
C GLN A 78 19.85 -5.08 -4.54
N ASP A 79 19.66 -4.16 -5.49
CA ASP A 79 20.76 -3.67 -6.32
C ASP A 79 21.73 -2.83 -5.46
N GLY A 80 22.95 -3.34 -5.28
CA GLY A 80 23.98 -2.67 -4.50
C GLY A 80 24.28 -1.26 -4.98
N GLY A 81 24.11 -0.97 -6.28
CA GLY A 81 24.27 0.38 -6.83
C GLY A 81 23.23 1.36 -6.30
N GLU A 82 21.96 0.96 -6.30
CA GLU A 82 20.84 1.77 -5.80
C GLU A 82 20.86 1.91 -4.28
N LEU A 83 21.18 0.83 -3.55
CA LEU A 83 21.31 0.87 -2.09
C LEU A 83 22.35 1.90 -1.65
N GLU A 84 23.53 1.89 -2.27
CA GLU A 84 24.61 2.82 -1.94
C GLU A 84 24.26 4.27 -2.32
N LYS A 85 23.53 4.48 -3.42
CA LYS A 85 23.00 5.82 -3.75
C LYS A 85 22.05 6.33 -2.66
N VAL A 86 21.14 5.47 -2.19
CA VAL A 86 20.17 5.83 -1.14
C VAL A 86 20.88 6.11 0.18
N LYS A 87 21.85 5.29 0.61
CA LYS A 87 22.64 5.51 1.83
C LYS A 87 23.44 6.82 1.81
N ARG A 88 23.89 7.26 0.63
CA ARG A 88 24.61 8.55 0.48
C ARG A 88 23.69 9.78 0.53
N LYS A 89 22.36 9.62 0.45
CA LYS A 89 21.44 10.76 0.53
C LYS A 89 21.50 11.38 1.92
N ARG A 90 21.64 12.71 1.98
CA ARG A 90 21.51 13.48 3.24
C ARG A 90 20.09 13.39 3.84
N ARG A 91 19.07 13.22 2.99
CA ARG A 91 17.66 13.09 3.35
C ARG A 91 17.09 11.85 2.67
N LEU A 92 16.68 10.88 3.48
CA LEU A 92 16.04 9.66 3.00
C LEU A 92 14.56 9.94 2.69
N ASP A 93 14.05 9.26 1.68
CA ASP A 93 12.63 9.28 1.36
C ASP A 93 11.85 8.52 2.44
N PHE A 94 10.59 8.90 2.68
CA PHE A 94 9.77 8.35 3.76
C PHE A 94 9.74 6.81 3.76
N LEU A 95 9.54 6.19 2.59
CA LEU A 95 9.50 4.74 2.47
C LEU A 95 10.87 4.09 2.78
N ASP A 96 11.98 4.72 2.38
CA ASP A 96 13.33 4.21 2.67
C ASP A 96 13.64 4.27 4.17
N ILE A 97 13.21 5.34 4.87
CA ILE A 97 13.30 5.43 6.33
C ILE A 97 12.59 4.25 6.98
N LEU A 98 11.34 3.98 6.57
CA LEU A 98 10.54 2.88 7.12
C LEU A 98 11.17 1.51 6.84
N LEU A 99 11.70 1.30 5.63
CA LEU A 99 12.32 0.03 5.25
C LEU A 99 13.59 -0.24 6.03
N PHE A 100 14.48 0.76 6.17
CA PHE A 100 15.71 0.58 6.94
C PHE A 100 15.46 0.45 8.45
N ALA A 101 14.45 1.14 8.99
CA ALA A 101 14.06 0.99 10.39
C ALA A 101 13.56 -0.42 10.72
N ARG A 102 12.94 -1.15 9.78
CA ARG A 102 12.51 -2.54 10.02
C ARG A 102 13.69 -3.52 9.98
N VAL A 103 14.67 -3.32 9.10
CA VAL A 103 15.85 -4.21 9.00
C VAL A 103 16.65 -4.21 10.31
N SER A 104 16.78 -3.06 10.97
CA SER A 104 17.50 -2.96 12.25
C SER A 104 16.81 -3.69 13.43
N VAL A 105 15.51 -3.95 13.34
CA VAL A 105 14.74 -4.65 14.38
C VAL A 105 14.86 -6.18 14.26
N TYR A 106 14.98 -6.74 13.06
CA TYR A 106 15.16 -8.20 12.88
C TYR A 106 16.61 -8.67 13.14
N HIS A 107 17.55 -7.75 13.31
CA HIS A 107 18.97 -8.05 13.57
C HIS A 107 19.37 -7.88 15.04
N ARG A 108 18.39 -7.69 15.93
CA ARG A 108 18.54 -7.70 17.38
C ARG A 108 17.73 -8.85 17.95
#